data_AF-A0A919Z320-F1
#
_entry.id   AF-A0A919Z320-F1
#
_cell.length_a   1.000
_cell.length_b   1.000
_cell.length_c   1.000
_cell.angle_alpha   90.00
_cell.angle_beta   90.00
_cell.angle_gamma   90.00
#
_symmetry.space_group_name_H-M   'P 1'
#
loop_
_entity.id
_entity.type
_entity.pdbx_description
1 polymer ?
#
loop_
_entity_poly.entity_id
_entity_poly.type
_entity_poly.pdbx_seq_one_letter_code
_entity_poly.pdbx_strand_id
1 'polypeptide(L)'
;MGWDRVDKHDYQSSKEFLLYIHMLLTTEVAEVAEEFRTMMYRTRDLADTGLELNEAYSQAKQEIRENLGKELADCLAYLCKLANFFEYDLEEELRAKLDEIRKKYNK
;
A
#
# COMPACT_ATOMS: atom_id res chain seq x y z
N MET A 1 -18.29 7.82 -0.48
CA MET A 1 -17.36 7.32 0.54
C MET A 1 -17.34 8.31 1.70
N GLY A 2 -18.35 8.22 2.57
CA GLY A 2 -18.67 9.25 3.55
C GLY A 2 -17.87 9.10 4.84
N TRP A 3 -17.02 10.09 5.12
CA TRP A 3 -16.36 10.32 6.42
C TRP A 3 -17.36 10.54 7.56
N ASP A 4 -18.56 10.92 7.17
CA ASP A 4 -19.69 11.43 7.91
C ASP A 4 -20.69 10.34 8.33
N ARG A 5 -20.40 9.06 8.06
CA ARG A 5 -21.31 7.94 8.34
C ARG A 5 -20.88 6.99 9.45
N VAL A 6 -19.74 7.22 10.07
CA VAL A 6 -19.24 6.39 11.17
C VAL A 6 -19.36 7.18 12.46
N ASP A 7 -20.29 6.76 13.32
CA ASP A 7 -20.29 7.23 14.70
C ASP A 7 -19.15 6.54 15.46
N LYS A 8 -18.09 7.29 15.75
CA LYS A 8 -16.92 6.80 16.49
C LYS A 8 -17.22 6.51 17.96
N HIS A 9 -18.36 6.98 18.47
CA HIS A 9 -18.80 6.74 19.84
C HIS A 9 -19.75 5.55 19.95
N ASP A 10 -20.23 5.02 18.82
CA ASP A 10 -20.98 3.76 18.76
C ASP A 10 -20.04 2.57 18.47
N TYR A 11 -20.13 1.55 19.32
CA TYR A 11 -19.29 0.37 19.21
C TYR A 11 -19.59 -0.44 17.94
N GLN A 12 -20.86 -0.59 17.57
CA GLN A 12 -21.25 -1.40 16.41
C GLN A 12 -20.77 -0.74 15.12
N SER A 13 -20.99 0.56 14.99
CA SER A 13 -20.52 1.39 13.86
C SER A 13 -19.00 1.36 13.75
N SER A 14 -18.29 1.49 14.88
CA SER A 14 -16.84 1.41 14.92
C SER A 14 -16.31 0.04 14.47
N LYS A 15 -16.92 -1.05 14.95
CA LYS A 15 -16.55 -2.42 14.56
C LYS A 15 -16.75 -2.65 13.07
N GLU A 16 -17.89 -2.25 12.52
CA GLU A 16 -18.19 -2.40 11.09
C GLU A 16 -17.20 -1.62 10.22
N PHE A 17 -16.92 -0.37 10.60
CA PHE A 17 -15.92 0.45 9.93
C PHE A 17 -14.53 -0.20 9.95
N LEU A 18 -14.06 -0.64 11.11
CA LEU A 18 -12.72 -1.22 11.24
C LEU A 18 -12.57 -2.50 10.42
N LEU A 19 -13.57 -3.39 10.44
CA LEU A 19 -13.57 -4.61 9.63
C LEU A 19 -13.60 -4.30 8.14
N TYR A 20 -14.41 -3.32 7.72
CA TYR A 20 -14.51 -2.92 6.33
C TYR A 20 -13.23 -2.28 5.80
N ILE A 21 -12.64 -1.34 6.55
CA ILE A 21 -11.38 -0.70 6.16
C ILE A 21 -10.22 -1.70 6.18
N HIS A 22 -10.19 -2.61 7.16
CA HIS A 22 -9.21 -3.69 7.17
C HIS A 22 -9.31 -4.56 5.92
N MET A 23 -10.52 -5.01 5.56
CA MET A 23 -10.76 -5.79 4.36
C MET A 23 -10.27 -5.05 3.10
N LEU A 24 -10.63 -3.77 2.94
CA LEU A 24 -10.19 -2.98 1.80
C LEU A 24 -8.67 -2.83 1.76
N LEU A 25 -8.04 -2.42 2.86
CA LEU A 25 -6.59 -2.31 2.95
C LEU A 25 -5.89 -3.63 2.57
N THR A 26 -6.38 -4.77 3.03
CA THR A 26 -5.79 -6.07 2.67
C THR A 26 -5.97 -6.43 1.20
N THR A 27 -7.05 -5.97 0.56
CA THR A 27 -7.26 -6.13 -0.88
C THR A 27 -6.24 -5.32 -1.67
N GLU A 28 -6.08 -4.03 -1.36
CA GLU A 28 -5.11 -3.18 -2.08
C GLU A 28 -3.66 -3.70 -1.90
N VAL A 29 -3.33 -4.22 -0.72
CA VAL A 29 -2.02 -4.86 -0.47
C VAL A 29 -1.85 -6.11 -1.35
N ALA A 30 -2.91 -6.87 -1.58
CA ALA A 30 -2.88 -8.00 -2.50
C ALA A 30 -2.73 -7.56 -3.95
N GLU A 31 -3.35 -6.44 -4.36
CA GLU A 31 -3.21 -5.85 -5.69
C GLU A 31 -1.79 -5.33 -5.93
N VAL A 32 -1.14 -4.73 -4.92
CA VAL A 32 0.32 -4.42 -4.98
C VAL A 32 1.15 -5.68 -5.24
N ALA A 33 0.84 -6.78 -4.56
CA ALA A 33 1.54 -8.05 -4.76
C ALA A 33 1.28 -8.64 -6.16
N GLU A 34 0.07 -8.44 -6.69
CA GLU A 34 -0.27 -8.82 -8.05
C GLU A 34 0.55 -8.03 -9.08
N GLU A 35 0.72 -6.72 -8.92
CA GLU A 35 1.54 -5.92 -9.82
C GLU A 35 3.01 -6.36 -9.82
N PHE A 36 3.57 -6.73 -8.66
CA PHE A 36 4.91 -7.31 -8.59
C PHE A 36 5.01 -8.63 -9.37
N ARG A 37 4.01 -9.51 -9.21
CA ARG A 37 3.93 -10.77 -9.95
C ARG A 37 3.82 -10.52 -11.46
N THR A 38 3.00 -9.56 -11.87
CA THR A 38 2.84 -9.13 -13.26
C THR A 38 4.17 -8.66 -13.83
N MET A 39 4.90 -7.79 -13.13
CA MET A 39 6.23 -7.34 -13.56
C MET A 39 7.20 -8.50 -13.78
N MET A 40 7.23 -9.48 -12.88
CA MET A 40 8.11 -10.66 -13.01
C MET A 40 7.74 -11.52 -14.22
N TYR A 41 6.46 -11.77 -14.45
CA TYR A 41 6.02 -12.52 -15.64
C TYR A 41 6.29 -11.78 -16.93
N ARG A 42 6.00 -10.48 -16.99
CA ARG A 42 6.30 -9.64 -18.16
C ARG A 42 7.78 -9.59 -18.47
N THR A 43 8.64 -9.52 -17.43
CA THR A 43 10.09 -9.59 -17.59
C THR A 43 10.51 -10.89 -18.27
N ARG A 44 9.99 -12.04 -17.80
CA ARG A 44 10.29 -13.35 -18.40
C ARG A 44 9.77 -13.44 -19.84
N ASP A 45 8.53 -13.05 -20.09
CA ASP A 45 7.92 -13.11 -21.41
C ASP A 45 8.71 -12.27 -22.43
N LEU A 46 9.17 -11.08 -22.04
CA LEU A 46 10.03 -10.24 -22.87
C LEU A 46 11.41 -10.86 -23.11
N ALA A 47 12.04 -11.43 -22.08
CA ALA A 47 13.32 -12.11 -22.23
C ALA A 47 13.22 -13.33 -23.19
N ASP A 48 12.11 -14.07 -23.14
CA ASP A 48 11.86 -15.21 -24.04
C ASP A 48 11.71 -14.79 -25.51
N THR A 49 11.39 -13.51 -25.79
CA THR A 49 11.40 -12.96 -27.16
C THR A 49 12.80 -12.56 -27.66
N GLY A 50 13.83 -12.74 -26.83
CA GLY A 50 15.23 -12.42 -27.16
C GLY A 50 15.71 -11.07 -26.65
N LEU A 51 14.93 -10.37 -25.82
CA LEU A 51 15.36 -9.15 -25.16
C LEU A 51 16.35 -9.47 -24.02
N GLU A 52 17.34 -8.61 -23.79
CA GLU A 52 18.24 -8.78 -22.64
C GLU A 52 17.47 -8.63 -21.32
N LEU A 53 17.84 -9.38 -20.29
CA LEU A 53 17.04 -9.51 -19.06
C LEU A 53 16.85 -8.18 -18.31
N ASN A 54 17.89 -7.34 -18.19
CA ASN A 54 17.77 -6.03 -17.52
C ASN A 54 16.96 -5.03 -18.36
N GLU A 55 17.06 -5.10 -19.68
CA GLU A 55 16.20 -4.33 -20.59
C GLU A 55 14.74 -4.75 -20.46
N ALA A 56 14.46 -6.06 -20.46
CA ALA A 56 13.14 -6.63 -20.24
C ALA A 56 12.54 -6.24 -18.89
N TYR A 57 13.34 -6.30 -17.82
CA TYR A 57 12.93 -5.87 -16.50
C TYR A 57 12.60 -4.37 -16.45
N SER A 58 13.45 -3.54 -17.06
CA SER A 58 13.24 -2.09 -17.09
C SER A 58 11.94 -1.73 -17.81
N GLN A 59 11.66 -2.42 -18.92
CA GLN A 59 10.41 -2.25 -19.66
C GLN A 59 9.20 -2.72 -18.84
N ALA A 60 9.23 -3.95 -18.30
CA ALA A 60 8.13 -4.49 -17.48
C ALA A 60 7.84 -3.61 -16.25
N LYS A 61 8.87 -3.07 -15.60
CA LYS A 61 8.73 -2.13 -14.48
C LYS A 61 8.02 -0.83 -14.90
N GLN A 62 8.27 -0.35 -16.11
CA GLN A 62 7.60 0.84 -16.62
C GLN A 62 6.15 0.53 -17.01
N GLU A 63 5.86 -0.68 -17.51
CA GLU A 63 4.50 -1.13 -17.87
C GLU A 63 3.57 -1.16 -16.64
N ILE A 64 4.02 -1.65 -15.48
CA ILE A 64 3.18 -1.76 -14.27
C ILE A 64 3.08 -0.46 -13.46
N ARG A 65 3.87 0.57 -13.79
CA ARG A 65 4.10 1.75 -12.93
C ARG A 65 2.81 2.49 -12.58
N GLU A 66 1.91 2.63 -13.54
CA GLU A 66 0.66 3.36 -13.34
C GLU A 66 -0.25 2.62 -12.36
N ASN A 67 -0.45 1.31 -12.57
CA ASN A 67 -1.32 0.49 -11.73
C ASN A 67 -0.74 0.37 -10.32
N LEU A 68 0.55 0.01 -10.19
CA LEU A 68 1.22 -0.04 -8.90
C LEU A 68 1.08 1.28 -8.13
N GLY A 69 1.14 2.42 -8.82
CA GLY A 69 0.94 3.74 -8.22
C GLY A 69 -0.47 3.93 -7.64
N LYS A 70 -1.51 3.39 -8.28
CA LYS A 70 -2.90 3.42 -7.80
C LYS A 70 -3.05 2.56 -6.54
N GLU A 71 -2.61 1.31 -6.59
CA GLU A 71 -2.75 0.38 -5.45
C GLU A 71 -1.99 0.87 -4.21
N LEU A 72 -0.81 1.48 -4.40
CA LEU A 72 -0.06 2.11 -3.31
C LEU A 72 -0.79 3.33 -2.74
N ALA A 73 -1.44 4.14 -3.59
CA ALA A 73 -2.22 5.28 -3.14
C ALA A 73 -3.47 4.84 -2.36
N ASP A 74 -4.13 3.77 -2.78
CA ASP A 74 -5.28 3.21 -2.09
C ASP A 74 -4.88 2.60 -0.74
N CYS A 75 -3.77 1.87 -0.65
CA CYS A 75 -3.17 1.45 0.62
C CYS A 75 -2.97 2.65 1.56
N LEU A 76 -2.36 3.73 1.07
CA LEU A 76 -2.11 4.94 1.85
C LEU A 76 -3.43 5.59 2.29
N ALA A 77 -4.44 5.64 1.42
CA ALA A 77 -5.75 6.19 1.74
C ALA A 77 -6.42 5.44 2.90
N TYR A 78 -6.36 4.11 2.92
CA TYR A 78 -6.92 3.32 4.01
C TYR A 78 -6.12 3.42 5.31
N LEU A 79 -4.79 3.50 5.25
CA LEU A 79 -3.95 3.79 6.42
C LEU A 79 -4.30 5.16 7.02
N CYS A 80 -4.47 6.19 6.19
CA CYS A 80 -4.91 7.50 6.63
C CYS A 80 -6.31 7.45 7.24
N LYS A 81 -7.25 6.67 6.69
CA LYS A 81 -8.59 6.50 7.30
C LYS A 81 -8.51 5.88 8.70
N LEU A 82 -7.64 4.89 8.90
CA LEU A 82 -7.40 4.30 10.22
C LEU A 82 -6.77 5.32 11.17
N ALA A 83 -5.74 6.05 10.74
CA ALA A 83 -5.11 7.09 11.55
C ALA A 83 -6.11 8.15 12.00
N ASN A 84 -6.97 8.62 11.09
CA ASN A 84 -8.03 9.58 11.40
C ASN A 84 -9.12 9.01 12.32
N PHE A 85 -9.44 7.72 12.23
CA PHE A 85 -10.38 7.07 13.13
C PHE A 85 -9.86 7.10 14.57
N PHE A 86 -8.57 6.77 14.77
CA PHE A 86 -7.90 6.75 16.07
C PHE A 86 -7.29 8.09 16.50
N GLU A 87 -7.44 9.15 15.70
CA GLU A 87 -6.96 10.51 15.99
C GLU A 87 -5.43 10.58 16.13
N TYR A 88 -4.71 9.76 15.37
CA TYR A 88 -3.25 9.84 15.27
C TYR A 88 -2.81 10.93 14.28
N ASP A 89 -1.80 11.70 14.67
CA ASP A 89 -0.95 12.40 13.71
C ASP A 89 0.04 11.40 13.10
N LEU A 90 -0.31 10.91 11.91
CA LEU A 90 0.49 9.89 11.23
C LEU A 90 1.88 10.40 10.85
N GLU A 91 2.07 11.71 10.66
CA GLU A 91 3.37 12.28 10.35
C GLU A 91 4.29 12.24 11.58
N GLU A 92 3.78 12.63 12.74
CA GLU A 92 4.54 12.55 14.00
C GLU A 92 4.89 11.09 14.35
N GLU A 93 3.95 10.16 14.21
CA GLU A 93 4.18 8.73 14.42
C GLU A 93 5.26 8.17 13.48
N LEU A 94 5.23 8.57 12.21
CA LEU A 94 6.26 8.17 11.24
C LEU A 94 7.64 8.72 11.62
N ARG A 95 7.72 10.00 12.00
CA ARG A 95 8.99 10.64 12.44
C ARG A 95 9.57 9.92 13.66
N ALA A 96 8.74 9.66 14.67
CA ALA A 96 9.15 8.92 15.86
C ALA A 96 9.68 7.53 15.52
N LYS A 97 9.02 6.82 14.59
CA LYS A 97 9.46 5.49 14.16
C LYS A 97 10.81 5.52 13.44
N LEU A 98 11.04 6.50 12.56
CA LEU A 98 12.30 6.65 11.84
C LEU A 98 13.47 6.96 12.79
N ASP A 99 13.23 7.75 13.84
CA ASP A 99 14.24 8.02 14.86
C ASP A 99 14.60 6.78 15.70
N GLU A 100 13.61 5.95 16.04
CA GLU A 100 13.83 4.66 16.69
C GLU A 100 14.74 3.75 15.84
N ILE A 101 14.43 3.64 14.55
CA ILE A 101 15.21 2.85 13.58
C ILE A 101 16.63 3.40 13.49
N ARG A 102 16.80 4.71 13.36
CA ARG A 102 18.12 5.35 13.28
C ARG A 102 18.99 5.04 14.51
N LYS A 103 18.40 5.08 15.71
CA LYS A 103 19.10 4.72 16.96
C LYS A 103 19.51 3.25 17.01
N LYS A 104 18.76 2.37 16.36
CA LYS A 104 19.05 0.94 16.28
C LYS A 104 20.21 0.62 15.33
N TYR A 105 20.29 1.29 14.18
CA TYR A 105 21.33 1.04 13.17
C TYR A 105 22.64 1.81 13.41
N ASN A 106 22.62 2.87 14.23
CA ASN A 106 23.82 3.62 14.63
C ASN A 106 24.47 3.11 15.94
N LYS A 107 24.15 1.88 16.36
CA LYS A 107 24.88 1.12 17.40
C LYS A 107 25.90 0.22 16.73
#